data_AF-A0A1U7WZR0-F1
#
_entry.id   AF-A0A1U7WZR0-F1
#
_cell.length_a   1.000
_cell.length_b   1.000
_cell.length_c   1.000
_cell.angle_alpha   90.00
_cell.angle_beta   90.00
_cell.angle_gamma   90.00
#
_symmetry.space_group_name_H-M   'P 1'
#
loop_
_entity.id
_entity.type
_entity.pdbx_description
1 polymer ?
#
loop_
_entity_poly.entity_id
_entity_poly.type
_entity_poly.pdbx_seq_one_letter_code
_entity_poly.pdbx_strand_id
1 'polypeptide(L)'
;PTSFLLSKRNLYSQKNLNWPLGWPIGGYLGPQGPYYCSVGADKAFGRDIVNSHYKACLYAGINIGGINAEVMAGQWEFQVGPAVGISPCDDLWVARCGSSLSLQGKVKRKF
;
A
#
# COMPACT_ATOMS: atom_id res chain seq x y z
N PRO A 1 -21.65 11.46 -16.54
CA PRO A 1 -21.15 11.79 -15.18
C PRO A 1 -19.65 11.51 -15.14
N THR A 2 -18.83 12.44 -14.66
CA THR A 2 -17.37 12.26 -14.53
C THR A 2 -17.07 11.28 -13.40
N SER A 3 -16.41 10.17 -13.73
CA SER A 3 -15.90 9.20 -12.76
C SER A 3 -14.46 9.52 -12.39
N PHE A 4 -14.11 9.46 -11.10
CA PHE A 4 -12.77 9.70 -10.59
C PHE A 4 -12.05 8.39 -10.26
N LEU A 5 -10.75 8.34 -10.57
CA LEU A 5 -9.81 7.32 -10.11
C LEU A 5 -8.71 8.00 -9.32
N LEU A 6 -8.63 7.67 -8.02
CA LEU A 6 -7.66 8.25 -7.09
C LEU A 6 -6.52 7.27 -6.87
N SER A 7 -5.30 7.70 -7.16
CA SER A 7 -4.09 6.91 -6.93
C SER A 7 -3.35 7.42 -5.70
N LYS A 8 -3.09 6.53 -4.73
CA LYS A 8 -2.48 6.88 -3.45
C LYS A 8 -1.21 6.09 -3.19
N ARG A 9 -0.11 6.84 -3.07
CA ARG A 9 1.22 6.34 -2.68
C ARG A 9 1.41 6.39 -1.16
N ASN A 10 1.94 5.31 -0.59
CA ASN A 10 2.31 5.14 0.81
C ASN A 10 3.75 4.66 0.93
N LEU A 11 4.48 5.16 1.92
CA LEU A 11 5.78 4.64 2.32
C LEU A 11 5.62 3.90 3.65
N TYR A 12 6.04 2.64 3.70
CA TYR A 12 6.05 1.86 4.94
C TYR A 12 7.39 1.99 5.65
N SER A 13 7.35 2.16 6.98
CA SER A 13 8.53 2.33 7.84
C SER A 13 8.61 1.25 8.92
N GLN A 14 9.82 0.92 9.34
CA GLN A 14 10.13 0.05 10.47
C GLN A 14 9.72 0.73 11.78
N LYS A 15 9.00 0.00 12.64
CA LYS A 15 8.35 0.54 13.85
C LYS A 15 9.30 1.25 14.83
N ASN A 16 10.54 0.78 14.95
CA ASN A 16 11.46 1.26 15.98
C ASN A 16 12.50 2.26 15.48
N LEU A 17 12.80 2.25 14.18
CA LEU A 17 13.89 3.04 13.60
C LEU A 17 13.39 4.26 12.81
N ASN A 18 12.06 4.39 12.63
CA ASN A 18 11.44 5.37 11.72
C ASN A 18 12.12 5.38 10.33
N TRP A 19 12.59 4.20 9.91
CA TRP A 19 13.39 4.00 8.71
C TRP A 19 12.57 3.24 7.66
N PRO A 20 12.71 3.52 6.36
CA PRO A 20 11.92 2.83 5.34
C PRO A 20 12.08 1.30 5.41
N LEU A 21 10.99 0.59 5.15
CA LEU A 21 10.96 -0.86 5.16
C LEU A 21 11.84 -1.40 4.01
N GLY A 22 12.81 -2.25 4.34
CA GLY A 22 13.77 -2.82 3.39
C GLY A 22 15.09 -2.06 3.26
N TRP A 23 15.22 -0.88 3.88
CA TRP A 23 16.48 -0.14 3.88
C TRP A 23 17.44 -0.66 4.95
N PRO A 24 18.75 -0.76 4.66
CA PRO A 24 19.77 -1.02 5.67
C PRO A 24 19.84 0.15 6.65
N ILE A 25 20.06 -0.16 7.94
CA ILE A 25 20.13 0.84 9.01
C ILE A 25 21.34 1.74 8.76
N GLY A 26 21.11 3.05 8.61
CA GLY A 26 22.16 4.04 8.36
C GLY A 26 22.71 4.07 6.92
N GLY A 27 22.07 3.36 5.98
CA GLY A 27 22.46 3.33 4.58
C GLY A 27 21.30 3.61 3.62
N TYR A 28 21.66 3.73 2.34
CA TYR A 28 20.72 3.83 1.22
C TYR A 28 20.74 2.50 0.47
N LEU A 29 19.58 2.13 -0.08
CA LEU A 29 19.54 1.05 -1.05
C LEU A 29 20.18 1.49 -2.37
N GLY A 30 20.58 0.50 -3.18
CA GLY A 30 21.10 0.73 -4.53
C GLY A 30 20.15 1.54 -5.43
N PRO A 31 20.59 1.92 -6.63
CA PRO A 31 19.88 2.86 -7.50
C PRO A 31 18.40 2.49 -7.70
N GLN A 32 17.54 3.52 -7.78
CA GLN A 32 16.11 3.40 -8.06
C GLN A 32 15.88 2.73 -9.41
N GLY A 33 15.43 1.47 -9.39
CA GLY A 33 15.25 0.67 -10.60
C GLY A 33 14.67 -0.71 -10.33
N PRO A 34 15.26 -1.55 -9.46
CA PRO A 34 14.84 -2.93 -9.27
C PRO A 34 13.69 -3.10 -8.28
N TYR A 35 12.93 -2.05 -7.96
CA TYR A 35 11.83 -2.08 -6.97
C TYR A 35 10.45 -1.89 -7.59
N TYR A 36 10.37 -1.17 -8.71
CA TYR A 36 9.11 -0.95 -9.41
C TYR A 36 8.56 -2.27 -9.94
N CYS A 37 7.28 -2.56 -9.63
CA CYS A 37 6.60 -3.82 -9.98
C CYS A 37 7.40 -5.09 -9.67
N SER A 38 8.27 -5.06 -8.66
CA SER A 38 9.25 -6.12 -8.47
C SER A 38 8.69 -7.31 -7.70
N VAL A 39 9.27 -8.48 -7.97
CA VAL A 39 8.92 -9.77 -7.35
C VAL A 39 10.19 -10.37 -6.75
N GLY A 40 10.14 -10.77 -5.48
CA GLY A 40 11.29 -11.34 -4.75
C GLY A 40 11.39 -10.78 -3.33
N ALA A 41 11.87 -11.58 -2.38
CA ALA A 41 12.04 -11.17 -0.98
C ALA A 41 13.10 -10.07 -0.80
N ASP A 42 14.01 -9.98 -1.77
CA ASP A 42 15.09 -9.00 -1.89
C ASP A 42 14.63 -7.63 -2.43
N LYS A 43 13.45 -7.55 -3.04
CA LYS A 43 12.98 -6.36 -3.76
C LYS A 43 11.57 -5.90 -3.37
N ALA A 44 10.68 -6.81 -2.98
CA ALA A 44 9.26 -6.54 -2.71
C ALA A 44 8.95 -6.51 -1.20
N PHE A 45 9.48 -5.52 -0.49
CA PHE A 45 9.28 -5.36 0.95
C PHE A 45 7.84 -4.94 1.30
N GLY A 46 7.18 -5.64 2.23
CA GLY A 46 5.84 -5.28 2.71
C GLY A 46 4.67 -5.76 1.83
N ARG A 47 4.92 -6.70 0.90
CA ARG A 47 3.89 -7.27 0.03
C ARG A 47 2.76 -7.96 0.79
N ASP A 48 3.06 -8.58 1.94
CA ASP A 48 2.06 -9.20 2.81
C ASP A 48 1.06 -8.18 3.36
N ILE A 49 1.55 -7.01 3.78
CA ILE A 49 0.73 -5.89 4.26
C ILE A 49 -0.18 -5.40 3.12
N VAL A 50 0.38 -5.17 1.94
CA VAL A 50 -0.36 -4.60 0.80
C VAL A 50 -1.40 -5.59 0.26
N ASN A 51 -1.06 -6.88 0.16
CA ASN A 51 -2.02 -7.91 -0.21
C ASN A 51 -3.15 -8.04 0.81
N SER A 52 -2.84 -7.94 2.11
CA SER A 52 -3.87 -7.99 3.16
C SER A 52 -4.79 -6.76 3.11
N HIS A 53 -4.22 -5.58 2.83
CA HIS A 53 -4.97 -4.35 2.61
C HIS A 53 -5.89 -4.46 1.40
N TYR A 54 -5.38 -4.99 0.28
CA TYR A 54 -6.17 -5.22 -0.94
C TYR A 54 -7.37 -6.13 -0.68
N LYS A 55 -7.16 -7.27 0.01
CA LYS A 55 -8.25 -8.17 0.41
C LYS A 55 -9.24 -7.51 1.37
N ALA A 56 -8.77 -6.70 2.31
CA ALA A 56 -9.63 -5.99 3.25
C ALA A 56 -10.51 -4.94 2.54
N CYS A 57 -9.97 -4.22 1.55
CA CYS A 57 -10.74 -3.28 0.73
C CYS A 57 -11.81 -3.98 -0.09
N LEU A 58 -11.46 -5.11 -0.73
CA LEU A 58 -12.44 -5.93 -1.47
C LEU A 58 -13.55 -6.44 -0.56
N TYR A 59 -13.20 -6.92 0.64
CA TYR A 59 -14.19 -7.39 1.63
C TYR A 59 -15.10 -6.25 2.13
N ALA A 60 -14.56 -5.04 2.28
CA ALA A 60 -15.31 -3.86 2.66
C ALA A 60 -16.19 -3.29 1.54
N GLY A 61 -16.13 -3.84 0.32
CA GLY A 61 -16.88 -3.34 -0.83
C GLY A 61 -16.31 -2.07 -1.45
N ILE A 62 -15.07 -1.70 -1.09
CA ILE A 62 -14.38 -0.54 -1.68
C ILE A 62 -13.97 -0.89 -3.11
N ASN A 63 -14.27 0.00 -4.05
CA ASN A 63 -13.87 -0.17 -5.44
C ASN A 63 -12.36 0.07 -5.62
N ILE A 64 -11.55 -0.93 -5.31
CA ILE A 64 -10.08 -0.86 -5.46
C ILE A 64 -9.66 -1.31 -6.86
N GLY A 65 -9.11 -0.38 -7.65
CA GLY A 65 -8.70 -0.60 -9.04
C GLY A 65 -7.38 -1.37 -9.20
N GLY A 66 -6.52 -1.36 -8.19
CA GLY A 66 -5.25 -2.09 -8.23
C GLY A 66 -4.25 -1.69 -7.14
N ILE A 67 -3.15 -2.43 -7.08
CA ILE A 67 -1.98 -2.17 -6.23
C ILE A 67 -0.70 -2.37 -7.03
N ASN A 68 0.31 -1.53 -6.80
CA ASN A 68 1.61 -1.58 -7.47
C ASN A 68 2.75 -1.24 -6.49
N ALA A 69 3.89 -1.88 -6.68
CA ALA A 69 5.13 -1.52 -6.00
C ALA A 69 5.74 -0.31 -6.71
N GLU A 70 6.13 0.69 -5.93
CA GLU A 70 6.68 1.94 -6.45
C GLU A 70 8.20 1.87 -6.61
N VAL A 71 8.78 2.96 -7.11
CA VAL A 71 10.21 3.03 -7.44
C VAL A 71 11.12 2.95 -6.20
N MET A 72 10.63 3.37 -5.02
CA MET A 72 11.37 3.28 -3.76
C MET A 72 11.02 1.99 -3.01
N ALA A 73 12.02 1.30 -2.49
CA ALA A 73 11.79 0.12 -1.64
C ALA A 73 10.93 0.46 -0.42
N GLY A 74 9.89 -0.33 -0.19
CA GLY A 74 8.90 -0.10 0.87
C GLY A 74 7.82 0.90 0.50
N GLN A 75 7.87 1.51 -0.68
CA GLN A 75 6.82 2.36 -1.22
C GLN A 75 5.85 1.53 -2.07
N TRP A 76 4.56 1.74 -1.85
CA TRP A 76 3.49 1.07 -2.57
C TRP A 76 2.37 2.05 -2.89
N GLU A 77 1.66 1.74 -3.96
CA GLU A 77 0.51 2.51 -4.40
C GLU A 77 -0.73 1.62 -4.51
N PHE A 78 -1.88 2.23 -4.23
CA PHE A 78 -3.19 1.62 -4.45
C PHE A 78 -4.12 2.62 -5.12
N GLN A 79 -4.99 2.12 -5.98
CA GLN A 79 -5.93 2.91 -6.77
C GLN A 79 -7.36 2.65 -6.31
N VAL A 80 -8.14 3.71 -6.10
CA VAL A 80 -9.56 3.63 -5.72
C VAL A 80 -10.40 4.30 -6.80
N GLY A 81 -11.40 3.58 -7.30
CA GLY A 81 -12.28 3.98 -8.37
C GLY A 81 -12.23 3.03 -9.58
N PRO A 82 -12.99 3.32 -10.64
CA PRO A 82 -13.75 4.55 -10.87
C PRO A 82 -14.99 4.69 -9.96
N ALA A 83 -15.18 5.86 -9.35
CA ALA A 83 -16.38 6.18 -8.56
C ALA A 83 -16.88 7.61 -8.88
N VAL A 84 -18.18 7.85 -8.68
CA VAL A 84 -18.86 9.09 -9.10
C VAL A 84 -19.25 9.92 -7.88
N GLY A 85 -19.00 11.23 -7.93
CA GLY A 85 -19.39 12.14 -6.85
C GLY A 85 -18.42 12.09 -5.67
N ILE A 86 -18.96 12.03 -4.45
CA ILE A 86 -18.19 12.13 -3.19
C ILE A 86 -17.67 10.77 -2.68
N SER A 87 -18.24 9.65 -3.16
CA SER A 87 -17.87 8.29 -2.76
C SER A 87 -16.38 7.93 -2.90
N PRO A 88 -15.60 8.35 -3.93
CA PRO A 88 -14.17 8.04 -3.97
C PRO A 88 -13.39 8.64 -2.80
N CYS A 89 -13.87 9.74 -2.19
CA CYS A 89 -13.24 10.33 -1.03
C CYS A 89 -13.46 9.46 0.22
N ASP A 90 -14.70 9.01 0.44
CA ASP A 90 -15.06 8.14 1.56
C ASP A 90 -14.34 6.79 1.46
N ASP A 91 -14.35 6.19 0.27
CA ASP A 91 -13.63 4.94 -0.02
C ASP A 91 -12.12 5.07 0.23
N LEU A 92 -11.52 6.20 -0.18
CA LEU A 92 -10.10 6.48 0.07
C LEU A 92 -9.81 6.63 1.58
N TRP A 93 -10.69 7.28 2.32
CA TRP A 93 -10.56 7.44 3.77
C TRP A 93 -10.63 6.10 4.50
N VAL A 94 -11.59 5.24 4.14
CA VAL A 94 -11.72 3.90 4.72
C VAL A 94 -10.53 3.02 4.33
N ALA A 95 -10.08 3.08 3.08
CA ALA A 95 -8.87 2.37 2.62
C ALA A 95 -7.62 2.81 3.41
N ARG A 96 -7.47 4.10 3.70
CA ARG A 96 -6.38 4.61 4.54
C ARG A 96 -6.42 4.04 5.98
N CYS A 97 -7.61 3.85 6.52
CA CYS A 97 -7.79 3.24 7.83
C CYS A 97 -7.36 1.76 7.81
N GLY A 98 -7.75 1.01 6.78
CA GLY A 98 -7.39 -0.40 6.62
C GLY A 98 -5.88 -0.65 6.47
N SER A 99 -5.18 0.23 5.74
CA SER A 99 -3.71 0.15 5.60
C SER A 99 -2.98 0.40 6.93
N SER A 100 -3.48 1.33 7.75
CA SER A 100 -2.97 1.58 9.11
C SER A 100 -3.19 0.40 10.06
N LEU A 101 -4.33 -0.28 9.94
CA LEU A 101 -4.64 -1.47 10.74
C LEU A 101 -3.75 -2.67 10.39
N SER A 102 -3.43 -2.82 9.10
CA SER A 102 -2.58 -3.89 8.57
C SER A 102 -1.13 -3.76 9.10
N LEU A 103 -0.63 -2.54 9.29
CA LEU A 103 0.67 -2.26 9.90
C LEU A 103 0.75 -2.61 11.40
N GLN A 104 -0.36 -2.56 12.12
CA GLN A 104 -0.40 -2.96 13.54
C GLN A 104 -0.38 -4.49 13.73
N GLY A 105 -0.33 -5.29 12.66
CA GLY A 105 -0.33 -6.75 12.76
C GLY A 105 -1.65 -7.33 13.29
N LYS A 106 -2.71 -6.51 13.38
CA LYS A 106 -4.04 -6.93 13.84
C LYS A 106 -4.81 -7.69 12.76
N VAL A 107 -4.46 -7.50 11.48
CA VAL A 107 -5.13 -8.16 10.35
C VAL A 107 -4.62 -9.60 10.11
N LYS A 108 -3.39 -9.94 10.53
CA LYS A 108 -2.84 -11.32 10.42
C LYS A 108 -3.57 -12.37 11.30
N ARG A 109 -4.50 -11.96 12.16
CA ARG A 109 -5.18 -12.85 13.12
C ARG A 109 -6.66 -13.16 12.78
N LYS A 110 -7.17 -12.75 11.62
CA LYS A 110 -8.59 -12.95 11.27
C LYS A 110 -8.86 -13.66 9.93
N PHE A 111 -7.83 -14.16 9.25
CA PHE A 111 -7.97 -15.00 8.06
C PHE A 111 -6.93 -16.11 8.07
#